data_AF-J9H6Z3-F1
#
_entry.id   AF-J9H6Z3-F1
#
_cell.length_a   1.000
_cell.length_b   1.000
_cell.length_c   1.000
_cell.angle_alpha   90.00
_cell.angle_beta   90.00
_cell.angle_gamma   90.00
#
_symmetry.space_group_name_H-M   'P 1'
#
loop_
_entity.id
_entity.type
_entity.pdbx_description
1 polymer ?
#
loop_
_entity_poly.entity_id
_entity_poly.type
_entity_poly.pdbx_seq_one_letter_code
_entity_poly.pdbx_strand_id
1 'polypeptide(L)' 'MDYNHEDYESIKNYMQSQGGECSVKNIKKCSGAHPLRIYPVLFRMEKENELEVIEQTLFGAPLQVRLKK' A
#
# COMPACT_ATOMS: atom_id res chain seq x y z
N MET A 1 -17.92 4.66 -7.71
CA MET A 1 -17.71 5.14 -6.33
C MET A 1 -16.21 5.31 -6.16
N ASP A 2 -15.71 6.54 -6.25
CA ASP A 2 -14.30 6.86 -6.02
C ASP A 2 -14.00 6.73 -4.54
N TYR A 3 -13.82 5.49 -4.09
CA TYR A 3 -13.36 5.25 -2.73
C TYR A 3 -11.87 5.55 -2.69
N ASN A 4 -11.60 6.84 -2.49
CA ASN A 4 -10.43 7.44 -1.88
C ASN A 4 -9.18 7.65 -2.75
N HIS A 5 -9.30 8.54 -3.72
CA HIS A 5 -8.14 9.08 -4.44
C HIS A 5 -7.09 9.67 -3.49
N GLU A 6 -7.51 10.37 -2.44
CA GLU A 6 -6.59 10.95 -1.43
C GLU A 6 -5.78 9.90 -0.67
N ASP A 7 -6.39 8.79 -0.25
CA ASP A 7 -5.67 7.70 0.44
C ASP A 7 -4.72 6.98 -0.51
N TYR A 8 -5.13 6.78 -1.77
CA TYR A 8 -4.28 6.20 -2.80
C TYR A 8 -3.03 7.06 -3.02
N GLU A 9 -3.20 8.36 -3.25
CA GLU A 9 -2.08 9.28 -3.44
C GLU A 9 -1.21 9.38 -2.19
N SER A 10 -1.82 9.42 -1.00
CA SER A 10 -1.11 9.40 0.29
C SER A 10 -0.22 8.17 0.44
N ILE A 11 -0.73 6.97 0.15
CA ILE A 11 0.03 5.71 0.22
C ILE A 11 1.14 5.69 -0.83
N LYS A 12 0.82 6.07 -2.08
CA LYS A 12 1.78 6.07 -3.19
C LYS A 12 2.92 7.05 -2.95
N ASN A 13 2.62 8.28 -2.55
CA ASN A 13 3.61 9.30 -2.20
C ASN A 13 4.49 8.86 -1.04
N TYR A 14 3.88 8.27 0.00
CA TYR A 14 4.64 7.71 1.12
C TYR A 14 5.60 6.62 0.64
N MET A 15 5.12 5.63 -0.14
CA MET A 15 5.97 4.54 -0.64
C MET A 15 7.10 5.06 -1.53
N GLN A 16 6.83 6.04 -2.41
CA GLN A 16 7.86 6.68 -3.22
C GLN A 16 8.92 7.39 -2.37
N SER A 17 8.51 8.11 -1.31
CA SER A 17 9.44 8.76 -0.38
C SER A 17 10.39 7.81 0.35
N GLN A 18 10.01 6.53 0.47
CA GLN A 18 10.81 5.48 1.10
C GLN A 18 11.63 4.67 0.08
N GLY A 19 11.64 5.05 -1.20
CA GLY A 19 12.36 4.33 -2.25
C GLY A 19 11.57 3.18 -2.89
N GLY A 20 10.25 3.14 -2.68
CA GLY A 20 9.32 2.23 -3.34
C GLY A 20 9.02 0.94 -2.58
N GLU A 21 9.85 0.53 -1.62
CA GLU A 21 9.62 -0.64 -0.78
C GLU A 21 9.26 -0.23 0.66
N CYS A 22 8.18 -0.79 1.20
CA CYS A 22 7.64 -0.39 2.50
C CYS A 22 6.99 -1.54 3.24
N SER A 23 7.10 -1.52 4.57
CA SER A 23 6.25 -2.37 5.40
C SER A 23 4.83 -1.78 5.50
N VAL A 24 3.82 -2.65 5.46
CA VAL A 24 2.41 -2.27 5.63
C VAL A 24 2.17 -1.67 7.01
N LYS A 25 2.96 -2.08 8.01
CA LYS A 25 2.95 -1.46 9.35
C LYS A 25 3.34 0.01 9.31
N ASN A 26 4.35 0.38 8.53
CA ASN A 26 4.78 1.77 8.42
C ASN A 26 3.80 2.58 7.56
N ILE A 27 3.27 2.01 6.47
CA ILE A 27 2.19 2.64 5.67
C ILE A 27 1.02 3.01 6.59
N LYS A 28 0.53 2.07 7.42
CA LYS A 28 -0.54 2.33 8.41
C LYS A 28 -0.28 3.44 9.40
N LYS A 29 0.98 3.69 9.74
CA LYS A 29 1.36 4.70 10.75
C LYS A 29 1.70 6.04 10.13
N CYS A 30 2.22 6.05 8.90
CA CYS A 30 2.94 7.19 8.35
C CYS A 30 2.38 7.73 7.03
N SER A 31 1.54 6.99 6.30
CA SER A 31 1.03 7.50 5.02
C SER A 31 0.06 8.67 5.22
N GLY A 32 -0.69 8.70 6.32
CA GLY A 32 -1.81 9.61 6.54
C GLY A 32 -3.14 9.07 6.01
N ALA A 33 -3.12 7.89 5.39
CA ALA A 33 -4.32 7.23 4.90
C ALA A 33 -5.15 6.63 6.05
N HIS A 34 -6.46 6.56 5.87
CA HIS A 34 -7.35 5.96 6.85
C HIS A 34 -7.03 4.45 7.00
N PRO A 35 -6.80 3.92 8.22
CA PRO A 35 -6.32 2.56 8.44
C PRO A 35 -7.13 1.44 7.76
N LEU A 36 -8.46 1.58 7.72
CA LEU A 36 -9.37 0.61 7.09
C LEU A 36 -9.29 0.58 5.55
N ARG A 37 -8.69 1.60 4.92
CA ARG A 37 -8.64 1.75 3.46
C ARG A 37 -7.31 1.29 2.87
N ILE A 38 -6.29 1.13 3.71
CA ILE A 38 -4.94 0.76 3.26
C ILE A 38 -4.92 -0.60 2.57
N TYR A 39 -5.51 -1.65 3.18
CA TYR A 39 -5.54 -2.96 2.53
C TYR A 39 -6.31 -2.97 1.21
N PRO A 40 -7.54 -2.40 1.13
CA PRO A 40 -8.23 -2.24 -0.15
C PRO A 40 -7.41 -1.51 -1.23
N VAL A 41 -6.68 -0.45 -0.85
CA VAL A 41 -5.83 0.31 -1.78
C VAL A 41 -4.64 -0.54 -2.25
N LEU A 42 -3.91 -1.17 -1.33
CA LEU A 42 -2.77 -2.03 -1.69
C LEU A 42 -3.21 -3.19 -2.59
N PHE A 43 -4.36 -3.79 -2.30
CA PHE A 43 -4.93 -4.84 -3.15
C PHE A 43 -5.28 -4.33 -4.55
N ARG A 44 -5.81 -3.10 -4.67
CA ARG A 44 -6.07 -2.47 -5.96
C ARG A 44 -4.76 -2.26 -6.73
N MET A 45 -3.75 -1.67 -6.10
CA MET A 45 -2.44 -1.42 -6.71
C MET A 45 -1.77 -2.73 -7.19
N GLU A 46 -1.91 -3.81 -6.42
CA GLU A 46 -1.46 -5.15 -6.83
C GLU A 46 -2.22 -5.65 -8.06
N LYS A 47 -3.56 -5.51 -8.09
CA LYS A 47 -4.40 -5.91 -9.24
C LYS A 47 -4.11 -5.10 -10.50
N GLU A 48 -3.78 -3.82 -10.34
CA GLU A 48 -3.37 -2.92 -11.42
C GLU A 48 -1.89 -3.10 -11.80
N ASN A 49 -1.19 -4.03 -11.15
CA ASN A 49 0.22 -4.36 -11.39
C ASN A 49 1.18 -3.18 -11.15
N GLU A 50 0.79 -2.23 -10.29
CA GLU A 50 1.63 -1.11 -9.83
C GLU A 50 2.52 -1.49 -8.65
N LEU A 51 2.22 -2.62 -8.01
CA LEU A 51 2.84 -3.07 -6.77
C LEU A 51 2.91 -4.60 -6.72
N GLU A 52 3.91 -5.11 -6.00
CA GLU A 52 4.02 -6.52 -5.61
C GLU A 52 4.08 -6.66 -4.08
N VAL A 53 3.49 -7.75 -3.58
CA VAL A 53 3.63 -8.17 -2.19
C VAL A 53 4.90 -9.02 -2.06
N ILE A 54 5.86 -8.52 -1.28
CA ILE A 54 7.15 -9.19 -1.03
C ILE A 54 7.00 -10.20 0.11
N GLU A 55 6.26 -9.83 1.15
CA GLU A 55 6.00 -10.69 2.29
C GLU A 55 4.54 -10.59 2.72
N GLN A 56 3.99 -11.73 3.14
CA GLN A 56 2.62 -11.84 3.64
C GLN A 56 2.56 -12.76 4.85
N THR A 57 1.53 -12.56 5.68
CA THR A 57 1.19 -13.46 6.77
C THR A 57 0.75 -14.83 6.26
N LEU A 58 0.65 -15.81 7.16
CA LEU A 58 0.10 -17.14 6.87
C LEU A 58 -1.32 -17.09 6.24
N PHE A 59 -2.10 -16.05 6.57
CA PHE A 59 -3.47 -15.86 6.07
C PHE A 59 -3.53 -14.92 4.86
N GLY A 60 -2.40 -14.60 4.23
CA GLY A 60 -2.36 -13.83 2.98
C GLY A 60 -2.46 -12.31 3.15
N ALA A 61 -2.49 -11.78 4.38
CA ALA A 61 -2.41 -10.33 4.58
C ALA A 61 -0.98 -9.82 4.30
N PRO A 62 -0.79 -8.75 3.49
CA PRO A 62 0.54 -8.25 3.16
C PRO A 62 1.22 -7.63 4.38
N LEU A 63 2.52 -7.92 4.50
CA LEU A 63 3.44 -7.39 5.50
C LEU A 63 4.43 -6.40 4.89
N GLN A 64 4.91 -6.71 3.69
CA GLN A 64 5.87 -5.90 2.95
C GLN A 64 5.47 -5.82 1.48
N VAL A 65 5.57 -4.63 0.91
CA VAL A 65 5.16 -4.33 -0.45
C VAL A 65 6.20 -3.49 -1.17
N ARG A 66 6.27 -3.62 -2.49
CA ARG A 66 7.18 -2.85 -3.35
C ARG A 66 6.44 -2.30 -4.56
N LEU A 67 6.66 -1.03 -4.88
CA LEU A 67 6.21 -0.42 -6.14
C LEU A 67 6.96 -1.05 -7.32
N LYS A 68 6.21 -1.39 -8.37
CA LYS A 68 6.78 -1.76 -9.66
C LYS A 68 7.15 -0.49 -10.44
N LYS A 69 8.24 -0.57 -11.20
CA LYS A 69 8.67 0.50 -12.12
C LYS A 69 7.95 0.39 -13.45
#